data_AF-A0A9Q5Z5J9-F1
#
_entry.id   AF-A0A9Q5Z5J9-F1
#
_cell.length_a   1.000
_cell.length_b   1.000
_cell.length_c   1.000
_cell.angle_alpha   90.00
_cell.angle_beta   90.00
_cell.angle_gamma   90.00
#
_symmetry.space_group_name_H-M   'P 1'
#
loop_
_entity.id
_entity.type
_entity.pdbx_description
1 polymer ?
#
loop_
_entity_poly.entity_id
_entity_poly.type
_entity_poly.pdbx_seq_one_letter_code
_entity_poly.pdbx_strand_id
1 'polypeptide(L)'
;MCSRLEEYEKVVRGKWQQYDRQESEEISLRQEIRLHLNAAIRLQPLTNKQIQAYLASLNQREIWETLLLDSELLKLVKTPLFLSILGFISFENTLSLKHWKTLTSTKARLEYLFDAYWEAAITRDIVTPQMELQGYRSPTYRRKNPPSRRQTRKWLVFLAQQLHRESQTEFFIEEMQPQMLTKKIYQWQYWFLLFSFAVVCTGIIVTTSLLPYFQPPSSLGIFWLVLVLGLIPGFIFATESKPDGARLILYPFVTLFCWLFKRDIPREFRQNIPIIHKIYLSHRLRIRIPSFQELESHVLLTIEIIRLALFSFGNQEIDDLLPLRLVASSFLLIYLMPIILLIHLIHILIGKIIYSFGFNKSGLNIIRNVNKISYRANLEIKNITFFYLIVILFFH
;
A
#
# COMPACT_ATOMS: atom_id res chain seq x y z
N MET A 1 3.56 -28.07 -34.12
CA MET A 1 2.38 -27.62 -33.35
C MET A 1 2.26 -26.08 -33.26
N CYS A 2 3.33 -25.29 -33.43
CA CYS A 2 3.25 -23.82 -33.39
C CYS A 2 2.61 -23.15 -34.62
N SER A 3 2.55 -23.80 -35.80
CA SER A 3 2.05 -23.15 -37.02
C SER A 3 0.53 -22.93 -37.03
N ARG A 4 -0.25 -23.74 -36.30
CA ARG A 4 -1.71 -23.60 -36.21
C ARG A 4 -2.16 -22.45 -35.30
N LEU A 5 -1.32 -22.02 -34.36
CA LEU A 5 -1.67 -20.94 -33.43
C LEU A 5 -1.60 -19.58 -34.13
N GLU A 6 -0.58 -19.35 -34.95
CA GLU A 6 -0.43 -18.13 -35.75
C GLU A 6 -1.49 -18.01 -36.83
N GLU A 7 -1.87 -19.13 -37.45
CA GLU A 7 -2.93 -19.18 -38.45
C GLU A 7 -4.30 -18.89 -37.82
N TYR A 8 -4.57 -19.44 -36.63
CA TYR A 8 -5.76 -19.10 -35.84
C TYR A 8 -5.77 -17.61 -35.44
N GLU A 9 -4.65 -17.06 -34.96
CA GLU A 9 -4.58 -15.63 -34.60
C GLU A 9 -4.77 -14.71 -35.80
N LYS A 10 -4.25 -15.05 -36.99
CA LYS A 10 -4.46 -14.27 -38.21
C LYS A 10 -5.92 -14.29 -38.65
N VAL A 11 -6.57 -15.47 -38.62
CA VAL A 11 -7.99 -15.60 -38.99
C VAL A 11 -8.88 -14.87 -38.00
N VAL A 12 -8.59 -14.97 -36.70
CA VAL A 12 -9.35 -14.27 -35.66
C VAL A 12 -9.14 -12.75 -35.77
N ARG A 13 -7.91 -12.25 -35.89
CA ARG A 13 -7.65 -10.81 -36.10
C ARG A 13 -8.30 -10.27 -37.37
N GLY A 14 -8.25 -11.03 -38.47
CA GLY A 14 -8.92 -10.64 -39.71
C GLY A 14 -10.43 -10.49 -39.55
N LYS A 15 -11.07 -11.40 -38.81
CA LYS A 15 -12.51 -11.31 -38.49
C LYS A 15 -12.85 -10.12 -37.59
N TRP A 16 -12.04 -9.84 -36.57
CA TRP A 16 -12.23 -8.66 -35.72
C TRP A 16 -12.06 -7.35 -36.49
N GLN A 17 -11.06 -7.26 -37.37
CA GLN A 17 -10.86 -6.08 -38.21
C GLN A 17 -11.98 -5.88 -39.24
N GLN A 18 -12.56 -6.97 -39.74
CA GLN A 18 -13.69 -6.90 -40.66
C GLN A 18 -15.00 -6.52 -39.93
N TYR A 19 -15.18 -7.01 -38.70
CA TYR A 19 -16.29 -6.62 -37.82
C TYR A 19 -16.18 -5.15 -37.42
N ASP A 20 -15.00 -4.70 -36.95
CA ASP A 20 -14.73 -3.29 -36.60
C ASP A 20 -14.93 -2.38 -37.82
N ARG A 21 -14.54 -2.83 -39.02
CA ARG A 21 -14.74 -2.05 -40.25
C ARG A 21 -16.22 -1.94 -40.61
N GLN A 22 -16.97 -3.05 -40.58
CA GLN A 22 -18.42 -3.01 -40.81
C GLN A 22 -19.15 -2.18 -39.75
N GLU A 23 -18.79 -2.31 -38.48
CA GLU A 23 -19.36 -1.52 -37.39
C GLU A 23 -19.01 -0.03 -37.55
N SER A 24 -17.77 0.31 -37.96
CA SER A 24 -17.38 1.69 -38.25
C SER A 24 -18.09 2.28 -39.48
N GLU A 25 -18.35 1.48 -40.51
CA GLU A 25 -19.12 1.88 -41.70
C GLU A 25 -20.61 2.05 -41.37
N GLU A 26 -21.17 1.19 -40.51
CA GLU A 26 -22.56 1.31 -40.02
C GLU A 26 -22.74 2.51 -39.07
N ILE A 27 -21.74 2.77 -38.21
CA ILE A 27 -21.70 3.93 -37.31
C ILE A 27 -21.53 5.23 -38.11
N SER A 28 -20.68 5.25 -39.13
CA SER A 28 -20.48 6.44 -39.97
C SER A 28 -21.72 6.77 -40.82
N LEU A 29 -22.42 5.75 -41.35
CA LEU A 29 -23.72 5.93 -42.01
C LEU A 29 -24.82 6.44 -41.05
N ARG A 30 -24.76 6.07 -39.75
CA ARG A 30 -25.67 6.61 -38.72
C ARG A 30 -25.28 8.00 -38.21
N GLN A 31 -24.02 8.41 -38.34
CA GLN A 31 -23.49 9.67 -37.83
C GLN A 31 -23.78 10.89 -38.71
N GLU A 32 -24.33 10.72 -39.92
CA GLU A 32 -24.68 11.85 -40.79
C GLU A 32 -25.95 12.60 -40.40
N ILE A 33 -26.67 12.19 -39.34
CA ILE A 33 -27.66 13.06 -38.71
C ILE A 33 -26.96 13.93 -37.67
N ARG A 34 -26.08 14.83 -38.12
CA ARG A 34 -25.64 15.94 -37.29
C ARG A 34 -26.84 16.86 -37.10
N LEU A 35 -27.54 16.64 -35.99
CA LEU A 35 -28.57 17.56 -35.52
C LEU A 35 -27.91 18.92 -35.25
N HIS A 36 -27.97 19.82 -36.24
CA HIS A 36 -27.57 21.22 -36.12
C HIS A 36 -28.56 21.96 -35.21
N LEU A 37 -28.51 21.63 -33.92
CA LEU A 37 -29.40 22.20 -32.92
C LEU A 37 -28.64 23.28 -32.18
N ASN A 38 -28.84 24.54 -32.58
CA ASN A 38 -28.49 25.72 -31.81
C ASN A 38 -29.43 25.91 -30.60
N ALA A 39 -29.88 24.81 -29.99
CA ALA A 39 -30.92 24.78 -28.97
C ALA A 39 -30.72 23.59 -28.01
N ALA A 40 -31.25 23.72 -26.80
CA ALA A 40 -31.26 22.62 -25.84
C ALA A 40 -32.38 21.61 -26.18
N ILE A 41 -32.02 20.33 -26.29
CA ILE A 41 -32.98 19.23 -26.42
C ILE A 41 -33.33 18.72 -25.02
N ARG A 42 -34.61 18.63 -24.70
CA ARG A 42 -35.09 17.97 -23.48
C ARG A 42 -35.74 16.64 -23.82
N LEU A 43 -35.24 15.56 -23.24
CA LEU A 43 -35.93 14.27 -23.28
C LEU A 43 -37.22 14.36 -22.45
N GLN A 44 -38.34 14.08 -23.11
CA GLN A 44 -39.65 14.03 -22.46
C GLN A 44 -39.90 12.63 -21.88
N PRO A 45 -40.65 12.51 -20.78
CA PRO A 45 -41.10 11.21 -20.27
C PRO A 45 -41.91 10.45 -21.33
N LEU A 46 -41.87 9.13 -21.28
CA LEU A 46 -42.64 8.28 -22.19
C LEU A 46 -44.15 8.49 -21.99
N THR A 47 -44.87 8.48 -23.10
CA THR A 47 -46.34 8.50 -23.07
C THR A 47 -46.90 7.12 -22.75
N ASN A 48 -48.09 7.06 -22.16
CA ASN A 48 -48.79 5.81 -21.88
C ASN A 48 -48.95 4.94 -23.13
N LYS A 49 -49.22 5.55 -24.29
CA LYS A 49 -49.32 4.85 -25.58
C LYS A 49 -47.99 4.20 -25.99
N GLN A 50 -46.86 4.89 -25.79
CA GLN A 50 -45.53 4.33 -26.07
C GLN A 50 -45.20 3.16 -25.15
N ILE A 51 -45.51 3.28 -23.85
CA ILE A 51 -45.31 2.19 -22.87
C ILE A 51 -46.15 0.96 -23.25
N GLN A 52 -47.43 1.16 -23.54
CA GLN A 52 -48.34 0.08 -23.94
C GLN A 52 -47.86 -0.60 -25.23
N ALA A 53 -47.47 0.17 -26.24
CA ALA A 53 -46.95 -0.37 -27.50
C ALA A 53 -45.67 -1.18 -27.29
N TYR A 54 -44.74 -0.69 -26.44
CA TYR A 54 -43.52 -1.40 -26.09
C TYR A 54 -43.81 -2.73 -25.39
N LEU A 55 -44.65 -2.73 -24.35
CA LEU A 55 -45.01 -3.97 -23.63
C LEU A 55 -45.79 -4.94 -24.53
N ALA A 56 -46.65 -4.43 -25.41
CA ALA A 56 -47.35 -5.26 -26.39
C ALA A 56 -46.38 -5.92 -27.38
N SER A 57 -45.32 -5.23 -27.78
CA SER A 57 -44.27 -5.79 -28.67
C SER A 57 -43.49 -6.95 -28.02
N LEU A 58 -43.46 -7.00 -26.69
CA LEU A 58 -42.87 -8.08 -25.90
C LEU A 58 -43.87 -9.18 -25.54
N ASN A 59 -45.11 -9.13 -26.05
CA ASN A 59 -46.24 -9.98 -25.65
C ASN A 59 -46.64 -9.88 -24.16
N GLN A 60 -46.40 -8.73 -23.53
CA GLN A 60 -46.61 -8.52 -22.08
C GLN A 60 -47.77 -7.57 -21.78
N ARG A 61 -48.93 -7.80 -22.40
CA ARG A 61 -50.11 -6.93 -22.23
C ARG A 61 -50.68 -6.95 -20.81
N GLU A 62 -50.54 -8.06 -20.10
CA GLU A 62 -51.03 -8.23 -18.72
C GLU A 62 -50.28 -7.33 -17.71
N ILE A 63 -49.01 -7.02 -18.00
CA ILE A 63 -48.21 -6.10 -17.19
C ILE A 63 -48.79 -4.69 -17.30
N TRP A 64 -49.21 -4.27 -18.50
CA TRP A 64 -49.82 -2.95 -18.72
C TRP A 64 -51.07 -2.75 -17.87
N GLU A 65 -51.96 -3.74 -17.81
CA GLU A 65 -53.16 -3.69 -16.98
C GLU A 65 -52.82 -3.53 -15.49
N THR A 66 -51.74 -4.18 -15.04
CA THR A 66 -51.27 -4.09 -13.66
C THR A 66 -50.66 -2.71 -13.35
N LEU A 67 -49.96 -2.09 -14.31
CA LEU A 67 -49.41 -0.74 -14.17
C LEU A 67 -50.49 0.34 -14.07
N LEU A 68 -51.63 0.16 -14.74
CA LEU A 68 -52.75 1.12 -14.68
C LEU A 68 -53.36 1.24 -13.27
N LEU A 69 -53.22 0.20 -12.44
CA LEU A 69 -53.72 0.18 -11.07
C LEU A 69 -52.79 0.88 -10.07
N ASP A 70 -51.58 1.27 -10.48
CA ASP A 70 -50.58 1.91 -9.62
C ASP A 70 -50.04 3.19 -10.27
N SER A 71 -50.64 4.32 -9.89
CA SER A 71 -50.30 5.62 -10.48
C SER A 71 -48.85 6.04 -10.18
N GLU A 72 -48.25 5.61 -9.07
CA GLU A 72 -46.87 5.95 -8.72
C GLU A 72 -45.88 5.14 -9.55
N LEU A 73 -46.13 3.84 -9.66
CA LEU A 73 -45.32 2.95 -10.50
C LEU A 73 -45.43 3.33 -11.98
N LEU A 74 -46.62 3.71 -12.45
CA LEU A 74 -46.81 4.18 -13.82
C LEU A 74 -45.96 5.44 -14.09
N LYS A 75 -45.87 6.38 -13.14
CA LYS A 75 -44.98 7.54 -13.27
C LYS A 75 -43.52 7.12 -13.41
N LEU A 76 -43.10 6.08 -12.68
CA LEU A 76 -41.74 5.60 -12.72
C LEU A 76 -41.39 4.95 -14.08
N VAL A 77 -42.28 4.11 -14.61
CA VAL A 77 -42.12 3.44 -15.91
C VAL A 77 -42.15 4.42 -17.09
N LYS A 78 -42.64 5.66 -16.90
CA LYS A 78 -42.43 6.73 -17.90
C LYS A 78 -40.96 7.14 -18.05
N THR A 79 -40.11 6.76 -17.12
CA THR A 79 -38.65 6.88 -17.28
C THR A 79 -38.15 5.70 -18.10
N PRO A 80 -37.46 5.92 -19.24
CA PRO A 80 -37.02 4.85 -20.14
C PRO A 80 -36.27 3.70 -19.45
N LEU A 81 -35.44 3.99 -18.45
CA LEU A 81 -34.70 2.98 -17.69
C LEU A 81 -35.60 1.96 -16.99
N PHE A 82 -36.69 2.41 -16.36
CA PHE A 82 -37.58 1.49 -15.65
C PHE A 82 -38.41 0.64 -16.60
N LEU A 83 -38.80 1.21 -17.76
CA LEU A 83 -39.43 0.43 -18.81
C LEU A 83 -38.48 -0.63 -19.40
N SER A 84 -37.20 -0.30 -19.58
CA SER A 84 -36.21 -1.27 -20.07
C SER A 84 -35.97 -2.38 -19.06
N ILE A 85 -35.89 -2.06 -17.76
CA ILE A 85 -35.78 -3.06 -16.69
C ILE A 85 -36.99 -4.00 -16.73
N LEU A 86 -38.20 -3.44 -16.79
CA LEU A 86 -39.43 -4.23 -16.84
C LEU A 86 -39.47 -5.14 -18.08
N GLY A 87 -39.10 -4.62 -19.25
CA GLY A 87 -39.03 -5.39 -20.48
C GLY A 87 -38.01 -6.54 -20.38
N PHE A 88 -36.83 -6.29 -19.80
CA PHE A 88 -35.81 -7.30 -19.59
C PHE A 88 -36.27 -8.42 -18.66
N ILE A 89 -36.84 -8.07 -17.50
CA ILE A 89 -37.40 -9.06 -16.55
C ILE A 89 -38.47 -9.91 -17.23
N SER A 90 -39.32 -9.27 -18.03
CA SER A 90 -40.41 -9.94 -18.73
C SER A 90 -39.90 -10.91 -19.81
N PHE A 91 -38.85 -10.52 -20.54
CA PHE A 91 -38.20 -11.39 -21.52
C PHE A 91 -37.61 -12.65 -20.86
N GLU A 92 -36.97 -12.50 -19.70
CA GLU A 92 -36.40 -13.61 -18.93
C GLU A 92 -37.44 -14.40 -18.11
N ASN A 93 -38.73 -14.04 -18.18
CA ASN A 93 -39.85 -14.68 -17.47
C ASN A 93 -39.64 -14.81 -15.94
N THR A 94 -38.95 -13.86 -15.33
CA THR A 94 -38.63 -13.88 -13.89
C THR A 94 -39.68 -13.18 -13.02
N LEU A 95 -40.60 -12.43 -13.64
CA LEU A 95 -41.68 -11.73 -12.96
C LEU A 95 -42.89 -12.64 -12.71
N SER A 96 -43.28 -12.83 -11.46
CA SER A 96 -44.57 -13.44 -11.13
C SER A 96 -45.64 -12.37 -10.99
N LEU A 97 -46.50 -12.23 -12.00
CA LEU A 97 -47.65 -11.31 -11.96
C LEU A 97 -48.61 -11.63 -10.81
N LYS A 98 -48.78 -12.91 -10.47
CA LYS A 98 -49.60 -13.34 -9.33
C LYS A 98 -49.05 -12.77 -8.03
N HIS A 99 -47.75 -12.92 -7.78
CA HIS A 99 -47.12 -12.39 -6.58
C HIS A 99 -47.14 -10.85 -6.57
N TRP A 100 -46.83 -10.23 -7.70
CA TRP A 100 -46.87 -8.77 -7.86
C TRP A 100 -48.20 -8.16 -7.43
N LYS A 101 -49.32 -8.76 -7.86
CA LYS A 101 -50.67 -8.29 -7.53
C LYS A 101 -50.99 -8.38 -6.03
N THR A 102 -50.32 -9.26 -5.27
CA THR A 102 -50.50 -9.35 -3.81
C THR A 102 -49.80 -8.23 -3.04
N LEU A 103 -48.83 -7.55 -3.66
CA LEU A 103 -48.11 -6.45 -3.04
C LEU A 103 -48.99 -5.20 -3.03
N THR A 104 -49.17 -4.60 -1.85
CA THR A 104 -50.08 -3.46 -1.64
C THR A 104 -49.40 -2.10 -1.72
N SER A 105 -48.07 -2.03 -1.52
CA SER A 105 -47.32 -0.77 -1.55
C SER A 105 -46.43 -0.66 -2.78
N THR A 106 -46.28 0.57 -3.28
CA THR A 106 -45.36 0.88 -4.39
C THR A 106 -43.92 0.53 -4.03
N LYS A 107 -43.49 0.77 -2.78
CA LYS A 107 -42.16 0.38 -2.32
C LYS A 107 -41.92 -1.13 -2.40
N ALA A 108 -42.86 -1.95 -1.92
CA ALA A 108 -42.72 -3.41 -1.98
C ALA A 108 -42.68 -3.91 -3.44
N ARG A 109 -43.47 -3.29 -4.31
CA ARG A 109 -43.44 -3.57 -5.76
C ARG A 109 -42.08 -3.23 -6.39
N LEU A 110 -41.46 -2.12 -5.98
CA LEU A 110 -40.13 -1.74 -6.46
C LEU A 110 -39.03 -2.67 -5.95
N GLU A 111 -39.07 -3.04 -4.68
CA GLU A 111 -38.13 -4.04 -4.12
C GLU A 111 -38.25 -5.36 -4.88
N TYR A 112 -39.48 -5.83 -5.11
CA TYR A 112 -39.74 -7.04 -5.89
C TYR A 112 -39.27 -6.93 -7.35
N LEU A 113 -39.43 -5.76 -7.99
CA LEU A 113 -38.92 -5.50 -9.34
C LEU A 113 -37.40 -5.60 -9.42
N PHE A 114 -36.68 -5.01 -8.45
CA PHE A 114 -35.23 -5.09 -8.41
C PHE A 114 -34.71 -6.48 -8.08
N ASP A 115 -35.41 -7.24 -7.23
CA ASP A 115 -35.09 -8.64 -6.98
C ASP A 115 -35.29 -9.50 -8.24
N ALA A 116 -36.40 -9.31 -8.96
CA ALA A 116 -36.64 -10.00 -10.23
C ALA A 116 -35.61 -9.61 -11.31
N TYR A 117 -35.23 -8.32 -11.37
CA TYR A 117 -34.15 -7.86 -12.23
C TYR A 117 -32.81 -8.51 -11.90
N TRP A 118 -32.46 -8.60 -10.62
CA TRP A 118 -31.25 -9.27 -10.17
C TRP A 118 -31.24 -10.75 -10.59
N GLU A 119 -32.35 -11.46 -10.37
CA GLU A 119 -32.45 -12.86 -10.77
C GLU A 119 -32.31 -13.01 -12.29
N ALA A 120 -33.02 -12.21 -13.09
CA ALA A 120 -32.88 -12.19 -14.54
C ALA A 120 -31.44 -11.92 -15.00
N ALA A 121 -30.77 -10.93 -14.39
CA ALA A 121 -29.43 -10.53 -14.77
C ALA A 121 -28.37 -11.57 -14.39
N ILE A 122 -28.52 -12.26 -13.25
CA ILE A 122 -27.54 -13.25 -12.77
C ILE A 122 -27.76 -14.65 -13.36
N THR A 123 -28.98 -14.97 -13.82
CA THR A 123 -29.29 -16.23 -14.51
C THR A 123 -28.92 -16.18 -15.98
N ARG A 124 -28.79 -14.99 -16.56
CA ARG A 124 -28.43 -14.83 -17.96
C ARG A 124 -27.07 -15.47 -18.23
N ASP A 125 -27.06 -16.51 -19.05
CA ASP A 125 -25.83 -17.15 -19.51
C ASP A 125 -25.07 -16.19 -20.42
N ILE A 126 -23.93 -15.68 -19.94
CA ILE A 126 -23.03 -14.80 -20.72
C ILE A 126 -22.36 -15.60 -21.84
N VAL A 127 -22.26 -16.93 -21.68
CA VAL A 127 -21.79 -17.87 -22.70
C VAL A 127 -22.91 -18.88 -22.91
N THR A 128 -23.57 -18.84 -24.07
CA THR A 128 -24.63 -19.80 -24.37
C THR A 128 -24.04 -21.18 -24.66
N PRO A 129 -24.80 -22.28 -24.46
CA PRO A 129 -24.34 -23.62 -24.82
C PRO A 129 -23.89 -23.72 -26.29
N GLN A 130 -24.51 -22.97 -27.20
CA GLN A 130 -24.10 -22.89 -28.60
C GLN A 130 -22.72 -22.24 -28.77
N MET A 131 -22.40 -21.21 -27.99
CA MET A 131 -21.07 -20.59 -27.97
C MET A 131 -20.03 -21.55 -27.40
N GLU A 132 -20.36 -22.30 -26.34
CA GLU A 132 -19.46 -23.34 -25.81
C GLU A 132 -19.17 -24.45 -26.82
N LEU A 133 -20.19 -24.91 -27.56
CA LEU A 133 -20.04 -25.91 -28.63
C LEU A 133 -19.16 -25.40 -29.79
N GLN A 134 -19.15 -24.09 -30.04
CA GLN A 134 -18.27 -23.44 -31.01
C GLN A 134 -16.85 -23.18 -30.48
N GLY A 135 -16.53 -23.69 -29.29
CA GLY A 135 -15.22 -23.53 -28.67
C GLY A 135 -15.02 -22.18 -27.97
N TYR A 136 -16.06 -21.33 -27.89
CA TYR A 136 -16.02 -20.11 -27.09
C TYR A 136 -16.17 -20.49 -25.62
N ARG A 137 -15.05 -20.71 -24.96
CA ARG A 137 -14.98 -20.62 -23.51
C ARG A 137 -14.88 -19.14 -23.16
N SER A 138 -15.56 -18.70 -22.10
CA SER A 138 -15.32 -17.38 -21.53
C SER A 138 -13.80 -17.20 -21.38
N PRO A 139 -13.18 -16.24 -22.11
CA PRO A 139 -11.74 -16.00 -22.02
C PRO A 139 -11.33 -15.71 -20.57
N THR A 140 -12.26 -15.11 -19.83
CA THR A 140 -12.15 -14.65 -18.45
C THR A 140 -12.02 -15.78 -17.44
N TYR A 141 -12.59 -16.97 -17.72
CA TYR A 141 -12.63 -18.09 -16.77
C TYR A 141 -12.04 -19.40 -17.32
N ARG A 142 -11.22 -19.33 -18.38
CA ARG A 142 -10.51 -20.43 -19.09
C ARG A 142 -10.37 -21.78 -18.37
N ARG A 143 -9.94 -21.79 -17.09
CA ARG A 143 -9.65 -22.99 -16.28
C ARG A 143 -10.24 -22.97 -14.87
N LYS A 144 -11.04 -21.95 -14.50
CA LYS A 144 -11.58 -21.80 -13.14
C LYS A 144 -13.09 -21.74 -13.22
N ASN A 145 -13.75 -22.38 -12.26
CA ASN A 145 -15.19 -22.23 -12.10
C ASN A 145 -15.51 -20.74 -11.89
N PRO A 146 -16.54 -20.20 -12.57
CA PRO A 146 -16.98 -18.84 -12.32
C PRO A 146 -17.38 -18.66 -10.85
N PRO A 147 -17.30 -17.44 -10.30
CA PRO A 147 -17.74 -17.17 -8.94
C PRO A 147 -19.22 -17.56 -8.77
N SER A 148 -19.56 -18.11 -7.61
CA SER A 148 -20.96 -18.47 -7.33
C SER A 148 -21.84 -17.22 -7.28
N ARG A 149 -23.15 -17.36 -7.54
CA ARG A 149 -24.12 -16.24 -7.47
C ARG A 149 -24.01 -15.45 -6.16
N ARG A 150 -23.82 -16.15 -5.04
CA ARG A 150 -23.64 -15.54 -3.71
C ARG A 150 -22.35 -14.74 -3.62
N GLN A 151 -21.24 -15.23 -4.18
CA GLN A 151 -19.98 -14.50 -4.23
C GLN A 151 -20.10 -13.27 -5.11
N THR A 152 -20.69 -13.39 -6.30
CA THR A 152 -20.93 -12.28 -7.22
C THR A 152 -21.79 -11.20 -6.56
N ARG A 153 -22.91 -11.56 -5.93
CA ARG A 153 -23.76 -10.62 -5.18
C ARG A 153 -22.98 -9.89 -4.10
N LYS A 154 -22.17 -10.61 -3.31
CA LYS A 154 -21.36 -10.02 -2.24
C LYS A 154 -20.37 -8.97 -2.78
N TRP A 155 -19.71 -9.27 -3.90
CA TRP A 155 -18.78 -8.35 -4.54
C TRP A 155 -19.48 -7.14 -5.15
N LEU A 156 -20.63 -7.33 -5.80
CA LEU A 156 -21.39 -6.21 -6.37
C LEU A 156 -21.94 -5.27 -5.29
N VAL A 157 -22.41 -5.81 -4.16
CA VAL A 157 -22.80 -5.00 -3.00
C VAL A 157 -21.60 -4.23 -2.46
N PHE A 158 -20.44 -4.88 -2.34
CA PHE A 158 -19.22 -4.22 -1.90
C PHE A 158 -18.82 -3.06 -2.83
N LEU A 159 -18.88 -3.28 -4.15
CA LEU A 159 -18.59 -2.26 -5.16
C LEU A 159 -19.58 -1.10 -5.11
N ALA A 160 -20.89 -1.38 -5.05
CA ALA A 160 -21.91 -0.35 -4.94
C ALA A 160 -21.73 0.52 -3.68
N GLN A 161 -21.36 -0.09 -2.55
CA GLN A 161 -21.04 0.65 -1.33
C GLN A 161 -19.81 1.54 -1.49
N GLN A 162 -18.82 1.14 -2.30
CA GLN A 162 -17.64 1.95 -2.55
C GLN A 162 -17.98 3.17 -3.41
N LEU A 163 -18.72 2.98 -4.51
CA LEU A 163 -19.21 4.09 -5.36
C LEU A 163 -19.99 5.11 -4.53
N HIS A 164 -20.87 4.62 -3.65
CA HIS A 164 -21.64 5.50 -2.77
C HIS A 164 -20.76 6.28 -1.78
N ARG A 165 -19.76 5.63 -1.17
CA ARG A 165 -18.83 6.29 -0.25
C ARG A 165 -17.98 7.36 -0.92
N GLU A 166 -17.55 7.11 -2.15
CA GLU A 166 -16.66 8.00 -2.91
C GLU A 166 -17.43 9.00 -3.79
N SER A 167 -18.77 8.93 -3.80
CA SER A 167 -19.64 9.74 -4.67
C SER A 167 -19.29 9.61 -6.16
N GLN A 168 -18.86 8.41 -6.57
CA GLN A 168 -18.51 8.07 -7.95
C GLN A 168 -19.64 7.27 -8.59
N THR A 169 -19.77 7.36 -9.92
CA THR A 169 -20.76 6.60 -10.70
C THR A 169 -20.13 5.48 -11.52
N GLU A 170 -18.82 5.51 -11.72
CA GLU A 170 -18.08 4.63 -12.60
C GLU A 170 -16.83 4.11 -11.92
N PHE A 171 -16.36 2.93 -12.32
CA PHE A 171 -15.08 2.38 -11.92
C PHE A 171 -14.12 2.37 -13.09
N PHE A 172 -12.94 2.95 -12.89
CA PHE A 172 -11.78 2.72 -13.74
C PHE A 172 -10.90 1.66 -13.08
N ILE A 173 -10.49 0.64 -13.83
CA ILE A 173 -9.65 -0.45 -13.30
C ILE A 173 -8.30 0.10 -12.83
N GLU A 174 -7.82 1.14 -13.49
CA GLU A 174 -6.63 1.92 -13.18
C GLU A 174 -6.76 2.68 -11.85
N GLU A 175 -7.98 3.11 -11.52
CA GLU A 175 -8.30 3.82 -10.28
C GLU A 175 -8.72 2.88 -9.14
N MET A 176 -8.86 1.58 -9.40
CA MET A 176 -9.00 0.54 -8.38
C MET A 176 -7.67 0.36 -7.61
N GLN A 177 -7.27 1.43 -6.92
CA GLN A 177 -6.08 1.52 -6.09
C GLN A 177 -6.30 0.78 -4.75
N PRO A 178 -5.21 0.48 -4.01
CA PRO A 178 -5.28 -0.15 -2.68
C PRO A 178 -6.25 0.52 -1.70
N GLN A 179 -6.65 1.78 -1.91
CA GLN A 179 -7.68 2.46 -1.12
C GLN A 179 -9.02 1.70 -1.05
N MET A 180 -9.33 0.87 -2.04
CA MET A 180 -10.52 0.02 -2.02
C MET A 180 -10.42 -1.14 -1.02
N LEU A 181 -9.23 -1.47 -0.48
CA LEU A 181 -9.09 -2.55 0.49
C LEU A 181 -9.78 -2.17 1.81
N THR A 182 -10.84 -2.90 2.17
CA THR A 182 -11.68 -2.59 3.35
C THR A 182 -10.89 -2.56 4.66
N LYS A 183 -9.84 -3.39 4.77
CA LYS A 183 -8.98 -3.41 5.95
C LYS A 183 -7.74 -2.59 5.69
N LYS A 184 -7.50 -1.60 6.54
CA LYS A 184 -6.28 -0.80 6.56
C LYS A 184 -4.99 -1.64 6.67
N ILE A 185 -5.06 -2.84 7.23
CA ILE A 185 -3.91 -3.76 7.28
C ILE A 185 -3.47 -4.23 5.89
N TYR A 186 -4.40 -4.48 4.97
CA TYR A 186 -4.06 -4.90 3.61
C TYR A 186 -3.53 -3.73 2.78
N GLN A 187 -4.08 -2.52 3.01
CA GLN A 187 -3.52 -1.29 2.46
C GLN A 187 -2.07 -1.13 2.91
N TRP A 188 -1.81 -1.33 4.20
CA TRP A 188 -0.48 -1.24 4.78
C TRP A 188 0.49 -2.28 4.20
N GLN A 189 0.08 -3.54 4.09
CA GLN A 189 0.88 -4.59 3.48
C GLN A 189 1.23 -4.29 2.02
N TYR A 190 0.28 -3.79 1.24
CA TYR A 190 0.52 -3.39 -0.14
C TYR A 190 1.58 -2.29 -0.23
N TRP A 191 1.43 -1.21 0.55
CA TRP A 191 2.36 -0.09 0.57
C TRP A 191 3.77 -0.51 1.03
N PHE A 192 3.84 -1.37 2.04
CA PHE A 192 5.11 -1.92 2.53
C PHE A 192 5.82 -2.77 1.47
N LEU A 193 5.07 -3.61 0.75
CA LEU A 193 5.62 -4.47 -0.31
C LEU A 193 6.12 -3.64 -1.48
N LEU A 194 5.34 -2.64 -1.92
CA LEU A 194 5.73 -1.71 -2.99
C LEU A 194 7.00 -0.93 -2.62
N PHE A 195 7.07 -0.45 -1.37
CA PHE A 195 8.23 0.25 -0.84
C PHE A 195 9.48 -0.65 -0.80
N SER A 196 9.35 -1.85 -0.23
CA SER A 196 10.44 -2.83 -0.16
C SER A 196 10.99 -3.15 -1.56
N PHE A 197 10.10 -3.35 -2.52
CA PHE A 197 10.48 -3.58 -3.91
C PHE A 197 11.24 -2.39 -4.52
N ALA A 198 10.74 -1.16 -4.34
CA ALA A 198 11.41 0.04 -4.85
C ALA A 198 12.81 0.23 -4.25
N VAL A 199 12.96 0.01 -2.94
CA VAL A 199 14.25 0.12 -2.24
C VAL A 199 15.25 -0.95 -2.74
N VAL A 200 14.80 -2.19 -2.94
CA VAL A 200 15.65 -3.26 -3.48
C VAL A 200 16.07 -2.96 -4.92
N CYS A 201 15.13 -2.56 -5.80
CA CYS A 201 15.44 -2.23 -7.19
C CYS A 201 16.42 -1.06 -7.31
N THR A 202 16.19 0.03 -6.58
CA THR A 202 17.10 1.18 -6.57
C THR A 202 18.47 0.83 -5.99
N GLY A 203 18.51 0.07 -4.89
CA GLY A 203 19.75 -0.42 -4.29
C GLY A 203 20.58 -1.27 -5.26
N ILE A 204 19.95 -2.18 -6.01
CA ILE A 204 20.62 -3.00 -7.03
C ILE A 204 21.17 -2.10 -8.15
N ILE A 205 20.37 -1.18 -8.69
CA ILE A 205 20.78 -0.28 -9.79
C ILE A 205 21.98 0.58 -9.37
N VAL A 206 21.96 1.16 -8.17
CA VAL A 206 23.06 1.99 -7.66
C VAL A 206 24.31 1.14 -7.45
N THR A 207 24.16 -0.04 -6.85
CA THR A 207 25.28 -0.94 -6.58
C THR A 207 25.95 -1.38 -7.88
N THR A 208 25.17 -1.84 -8.87
CA THR A 208 25.73 -2.27 -10.16
C THR A 208 26.35 -1.13 -10.95
N SER A 209 25.80 0.09 -10.86
CA SER A 209 26.34 1.27 -11.56
C SER A 209 27.63 1.79 -10.93
N LEU A 210 27.77 1.68 -9.60
CA LEU A 210 28.96 2.17 -8.88
C LEU A 210 30.08 1.14 -8.78
N LEU A 211 29.75 -0.16 -8.82
CA LEU A 211 30.72 -1.25 -8.66
C LEU A 211 31.97 -1.13 -9.55
N PRO A 212 31.91 -0.73 -10.84
CA PRO A 212 33.09 -0.62 -11.70
C PRO A 212 34.07 0.48 -11.29
N TYR A 213 33.59 1.52 -10.60
CA TYR A 213 34.43 2.65 -10.17
C TYR A 213 35.21 2.35 -8.90
N PHE A 214 34.79 1.34 -8.14
CA PHE A 214 35.46 0.87 -6.93
C PHE A 214 36.21 -0.43 -7.26
N GLN A 215 37.44 -0.31 -7.77
CA GLN A 215 38.34 -1.47 -7.84
C GLN A 215 38.53 -2.07 -6.43
N PRO A 216 38.44 -3.39 -6.22
CA PRO A 216 38.36 -3.94 -4.88
C PRO A 216 39.74 -4.22 -4.26
N PRO A 217 40.20 -3.46 -3.24
CA PRO A 217 41.08 -4.02 -2.25
C PRO A 217 40.21 -4.79 -1.25
N SER A 218 39.90 -6.06 -1.54
CA SER A 218 39.43 -7.15 -0.64
C SER A 218 38.48 -6.84 0.54
N SER A 219 37.86 -5.68 0.62
CA SER A 219 37.20 -5.16 1.81
C SER A 219 35.70 -5.19 1.60
N LEU A 220 35.07 -6.15 2.26
CA LEU A 220 33.61 -6.25 2.45
C LEU A 220 33.00 -4.91 2.90
N GLY A 221 33.78 -4.03 3.54
CA GLY A 221 33.33 -2.70 3.96
C GLY A 221 32.85 -1.77 2.84
N ILE A 222 33.50 -1.79 1.66
CA ILE A 222 33.09 -0.92 0.53
C ILE A 222 31.73 -1.39 -0.02
N PHE A 223 31.50 -2.70 -0.08
CA PHE A 223 30.21 -3.26 -0.49
C PHE A 223 29.08 -2.82 0.43
N TRP A 224 29.26 -2.91 1.75
CA TRP A 224 28.27 -2.43 2.72
C TRP A 224 28.03 -0.92 2.62
N LEU A 225 29.07 -0.13 2.37
CA LEU A 225 28.97 1.32 2.24
C LEU A 225 28.19 1.71 0.97
N VAL A 226 28.45 1.06 -0.17
CA VAL A 226 27.68 1.26 -1.41
C VAL A 226 26.22 0.82 -1.24
N LEU A 227 25.98 -0.29 -0.53
CA LEU A 227 24.63 -0.78 -0.24
C LEU A 227 23.86 0.22 0.64
N VAL A 228 24.45 0.70 1.73
CA VAL A 228 23.83 1.70 2.62
C VAL A 228 23.59 3.01 1.88
N LEU A 229 24.54 3.46 1.05
CA LEU A 229 24.36 4.66 0.23
C LEU A 229 23.32 4.49 -0.87
N GLY A 230 23.07 3.28 -1.39
CA GLY A 230 21.99 3.01 -2.35
C GLY A 230 20.60 2.98 -1.69
N LEU A 231 20.51 2.59 -0.43
CA LEU A 231 19.25 2.54 0.32
C LEU A 231 18.70 3.94 0.65
N ILE A 232 19.57 4.95 0.85
CA ILE A 232 19.15 6.31 1.23
C ILE A 232 18.41 7.04 0.09
N PRO A 233 18.90 7.11 -1.16
CA PRO A 233 18.15 7.66 -2.29
C PRO A 233 16.90 6.87 -2.61
N GLY A 234 16.96 5.53 -2.52
CA GLY A 234 15.79 4.65 -2.70
C GLY A 234 14.68 4.97 -1.70
N PHE A 235 15.06 5.23 -0.46
CA PHE A 235 14.16 5.72 0.58
C PHE A 235 13.59 7.10 0.22
N ILE A 236 14.44 8.07 -0.13
CA ILE A 236 14.02 9.45 -0.45
C ILE A 236 13.03 9.46 -1.63
N PHE A 237 13.37 8.80 -2.74
CA PHE A 237 12.49 8.70 -3.93
C PHE A 237 11.16 8.03 -3.60
N ALA A 238 11.18 6.95 -2.81
CA ALA A 238 9.95 6.28 -2.41
C ALA A 238 9.07 7.20 -1.54
N THR A 239 9.67 8.05 -0.69
CA THR A 239 8.94 9.00 0.15
C THR A 239 8.40 10.22 -0.60
N GLU A 240 9.05 10.69 -1.67
CA GLU A 240 8.51 11.76 -2.51
C GLU A 240 7.31 11.33 -3.35
N SER A 241 7.26 10.04 -3.75
CA SER A 241 6.21 9.55 -4.65
C SER A 241 4.78 9.65 -4.08
N LYS A 242 4.60 9.56 -2.74
CA LYS A 242 3.36 9.93 -2.04
C LYS A 242 3.62 10.35 -0.58
N PRO A 243 3.09 11.49 -0.11
CA PRO A 243 3.32 12.01 1.26
C PRO A 243 2.84 11.06 2.37
N ASP A 244 1.85 10.23 2.09
CA ASP A 244 1.34 9.25 3.06
C ASP A 244 2.29 8.07 3.28
N GLY A 245 3.09 7.71 2.26
CA GLY A 245 4.13 6.69 2.36
C GLY A 245 5.29 7.15 3.25
N ALA A 246 5.75 8.40 3.07
CA ALA A 246 6.78 9.02 3.90
C ALA A 246 6.39 9.05 5.39
N ARG A 247 5.18 9.52 5.68
CA ARG A 247 4.63 9.56 7.05
C ARG A 247 4.57 8.18 7.67
N LEU A 248 4.27 7.15 6.88
CA LEU A 248 4.20 5.77 7.35
C LEU A 248 5.57 5.25 7.80
N ILE A 249 6.61 5.57 7.05
CA ILE A 249 7.97 5.10 7.31
C ILE A 249 8.62 5.87 8.46
N LEU A 250 8.36 7.17 8.54
CA LEU A 250 8.79 8.01 9.66
C LEU A 250 8.08 7.67 10.96
N TYR A 251 6.89 7.05 10.93
CA TYR A 251 6.08 6.80 12.11
C TYR A 251 6.80 6.03 13.24
N PRO A 252 7.48 4.89 13.03
CA PRO A 252 8.23 4.22 14.11
C PRO A 252 9.31 5.12 14.73
N PHE A 253 10.03 5.90 13.92
CA PHE A 253 11.04 6.83 14.40
C PHE A 253 10.43 8.01 15.16
N VAL A 254 9.35 8.61 14.65
CA VAL A 254 8.60 9.69 15.30
C VAL A 254 7.95 9.20 16.59
N THR A 255 7.46 7.96 16.63
CA THR A 255 6.88 7.35 17.84
C THR A 255 7.95 7.10 18.89
N LEU A 256 9.10 6.54 18.51
CA LEU A 256 10.25 6.36 19.39
C LEU A 256 10.76 7.69 19.93
N PHE A 257 10.87 8.72 19.06
CA PHE A 257 11.23 10.08 19.44
C PHE A 257 10.22 10.68 20.43
N CYS A 258 8.92 10.65 20.11
CA CYS A 258 7.87 11.17 20.99
C CYS A 258 7.89 10.46 22.35
N TRP A 259 8.09 9.14 22.36
CA TRP A 259 8.22 8.35 23.58
C TRP A 259 9.45 8.74 24.41
N LEU A 260 10.64 8.81 23.78
CA LEU A 260 11.89 9.22 24.43
C LEU A 260 11.81 10.61 25.07
N PHE A 261 11.12 11.55 24.41
CA PHE A 261 11.02 12.94 24.86
C PHE A 261 9.72 13.27 25.59
N LYS A 262 8.89 12.26 25.92
CA LYS A 262 7.57 12.45 26.55
C LYS A 262 6.71 13.51 25.84
N ARG A 263 6.76 13.55 24.51
CA ARG A 263 5.96 14.46 23.67
C ARG A 263 4.77 13.73 23.06
N ASP A 264 3.72 14.48 22.80
CA ASP A 264 2.57 13.99 22.04
C ASP A 264 2.93 13.77 20.57
N ILE A 265 2.46 12.65 20.00
CA ILE A 265 2.58 12.39 18.55
C ILE A 265 1.79 13.47 17.79
N PRO A 266 2.38 14.12 16.76
CA PRO A 266 1.71 15.17 16.00
C PRO A 266 0.37 14.71 15.41
N ARG A 267 -0.62 15.63 15.36
CA ARG A 267 -2.00 15.31 14.92
C ARG A 267 -2.05 14.68 13.52
N GLU A 268 -1.15 15.10 12.63
CA GLU A 268 -1.02 14.60 11.26
C GLU A 268 -0.68 13.11 11.19
N PHE A 269 0.18 12.61 12.10
CA PHE A 269 0.49 11.18 12.20
C PHE A 269 -0.64 10.42 12.91
N ARG A 270 -1.30 11.07 13.87
CA ARG A 270 -2.40 10.51 14.66
C ARG A 270 -3.66 10.24 13.84
N GLN A 271 -3.98 11.13 12.89
CA GLN A 271 -5.16 11.01 12.02
C GLN A 271 -4.96 9.98 10.90
N ASN A 272 -3.73 9.85 10.40
CA ASN A 272 -3.44 9.02 9.23
C ASN A 272 -2.98 7.58 9.57
N ILE A 273 -2.52 7.30 10.80
CA ILE A 273 -2.03 5.98 11.23
C ILE A 273 -2.81 5.46 12.45
N PRO A 274 -4.08 5.02 12.27
CA PRO A 274 -4.97 4.68 13.37
C PRO A 274 -4.71 3.32 14.02
N ILE A 275 -3.90 2.45 13.40
CA ILE A 275 -3.73 1.06 13.88
C ILE A 275 -2.77 1.00 15.07
N ILE A 276 -1.65 1.73 15.03
CA ILE A 276 -0.60 1.59 16.05
C ILE A 276 -0.95 2.36 17.33
N HIS A 277 -1.73 3.44 17.23
CA HIS A 277 -2.25 4.14 18.42
C HIS A 277 -3.16 3.28 19.30
N LYS A 278 -3.80 2.24 18.76
CA LYS A 278 -4.58 1.29 19.56
C LYS A 278 -3.70 0.25 20.28
N ILE A 279 -2.46 0.05 19.82
CA ILE A 279 -1.46 -0.74 20.52
C ILE A 279 -0.81 0.19 21.54
N TYR A 280 -1.38 0.28 22.74
CA TYR A 280 -0.83 1.03 23.87
C TYR A 280 0.52 0.43 24.33
N LEU A 281 1.60 0.68 23.57
CA LEU A 281 2.97 0.31 23.96
C LEU A 281 3.40 1.01 25.25
N SER A 282 2.84 2.21 25.53
CA SER A 282 3.15 2.98 26.74
C SER A 282 2.78 2.26 28.04
N HIS A 283 1.76 1.40 28.03
CA HIS A 283 1.33 0.68 29.24
C HIS A 283 2.06 -0.65 29.43
N ARG A 284 2.62 -1.24 28.36
CA ARG A 284 3.30 -2.55 28.42
C ARG A 284 4.81 -2.46 28.67
N LEU A 285 5.43 -1.32 28.41
CA LEU A 285 6.86 -1.10 28.65
C LEU A 285 7.06 -0.16 29.85
N ARG A 286 6.79 -0.66 31.07
CA ARG A 286 7.32 -0.03 32.30
C ARG A 286 8.82 -0.33 32.42
N ILE A 287 9.61 0.25 31.52
CA ILE A 287 11.07 0.18 31.62
C ILE A 287 11.51 1.46 32.35
N ARG A 288 12.12 1.31 33.53
CA ARG A 288 12.75 2.41 34.27
C ARG A 288 13.90 2.93 33.40
N ILE A 289 13.80 4.18 32.95
CA ILE A 289 14.87 4.84 32.20
C ILE A 289 16.04 5.05 33.19
N PRO A 290 17.24 4.51 32.90
CA PRO A 290 18.38 4.71 33.77
C PRO A 290 18.78 6.19 33.81
N SER A 291 19.17 6.68 34.98
CA SER A 291 19.69 8.04 35.11
C SER A 291 21.00 8.20 34.34
N PHE A 292 21.39 9.43 33.99
CA PHE A 292 22.66 9.67 33.30
C PHE A 292 23.87 9.14 34.09
N GLN A 293 23.80 9.21 35.43
CA GLN A 293 24.80 8.62 36.33
C GLN A 293 24.80 7.08 36.29
N GLU A 294 23.63 6.46 36.19
CA GLU A 294 23.53 5.00 36.00
C GLU A 294 24.14 4.59 34.64
N LEU A 295 23.86 5.34 33.57
CA LEU A 295 24.44 5.10 32.24
C LEU A 295 25.96 5.27 32.23
N GLU A 296 26.46 6.35 32.84
CA GLU A 296 27.90 6.62 33.01
C GLU A 296 28.58 5.51 33.81
N SER A 297 27.94 5.04 34.88
CA SER A 297 28.46 3.93 35.69
C SER A 297 28.52 2.61 34.90
N HIS A 298 27.52 2.32 34.06
CA HIS A 298 27.52 1.13 33.21
C HIS A 298 28.60 1.18 32.14
N VAL A 299 28.83 2.35 31.54
CA VAL A 299 29.90 2.55 30.56
C VAL A 299 31.27 2.39 31.21
N LEU A 300 31.52 3.04 32.35
CA LEU A 300 32.79 2.93 33.09
C LEU A 300 33.04 1.49 33.58
N LEU A 301 32.01 0.79 34.06
CA LEU A 301 32.10 -0.61 34.44
C LEU A 301 32.48 -1.49 33.24
N THR A 302 31.87 -1.25 32.08
CA THR A 302 32.16 -2.02 30.86
C THR A 302 33.60 -1.79 30.41
N ILE A 303 34.09 -0.56 30.48
CA ILE A 303 35.49 -0.20 30.18
C ILE A 303 36.45 -0.90 31.16
N GLU A 304 36.15 -0.90 32.46
CA GLU A 304 37.02 -1.53 33.46
C GLU A 304 37.01 -3.07 33.35
N ILE A 305 35.87 -3.68 33.01
CA ILE A 305 35.78 -5.12 32.71
C ILE A 305 36.64 -5.47 31.49
N ILE A 306 36.59 -4.66 30.43
CA ILE A 306 37.42 -4.85 29.24
C ILE A 306 38.90 -4.69 29.60
N ARG A 307 39.25 -3.68 30.40
CA ARG A 307 40.62 -3.44 30.88
C ARG A 307 41.16 -4.62 31.70
N LEU A 308 40.35 -5.14 32.63
CA LEU A 308 40.69 -6.31 33.45
C LEU A 308 40.79 -7.60 32.63
N ALA A 309 39.90 -7.78 31.65
CA ALA A 309 39.99 -8.90 30.72
C ALA A 309 41.29 -8.85 29.93
N LEU A 310 41.66 -7.70 29.37
CA LEU A 310 42.91 -7.50 28.64
C LEU A 310 44.15 -7.72 29.53
N PHE A 311 44.11 -7.29 30.79
CA PHE A 311 45.20 -7.48 31.75
C PHE A 311 45.36 -8.95 32.18
N SER A 312 44.25 -9.65 32.41
CA SER A 312 44.22 -11.08 32.75
C SER A 312 44.81 -11.95 31.64
N PHE A 313 44.59 -11.57 30.37
CA PHE A 313 45.18 -12.25 29.23
C PHE A 313 46.71 -12.07 29.10
N GLY A 314 47.29 -11.04 29.73
CA GLY A 314 48.72 -10.74 29.65
C GLY A 314 49.62 -11.53 30.63
N ASN A 315 49.07 -12.12 31.69
CA ASN A 315 49.86 -12.68 32.80
C ASN A 315 49.86 -14.22 32.91
N GLN A 316 49.32 -14.96 31.94
CA GLN A 316 49.42 -16.42 31.92
C GLN A 316 50.58 -16.89 31.03
N GLU A 317 51.68 -17.31 31.66
CA GLU A 317 52.80 -18.07 31.07
C GLU A 317 52.26 -19.39 30.48
N ILE A 318 51.95 -19.38 29.18
CA ILE A 318 51.74 -20.60 28.39
C ILE A 318 52.41 -20.32 27.04
N ASP A 319 53.65 -20.79 26.90
CA ASP A 319 54.56 -20.41 25.81
C ASP A 319 54.14 -20.90 24.40
N ASP A 320 53.26 -21.90 24.30
CA ASP A 320 52.98 -22.56 23.02
C ASP A 320 51.85 -21.94 22.18
N LEU A 321 51.16 -20.91 22.68
CA LEU A 321 50.03 -20.24 21.99
C LEU A 321 50.23 -18.75 21.71
N LEU A 322 51.47 -18.27 21.87
CA LEU A 322 51.87 -16.87 21.70
C LEU A 322 51.41 -16.23 20.37
N PRO A 323 51.52 -16.89 19.20
CA PRO A 323 51.16 -16.26 17.92
C PRO A 323 49.65 -16.05 17.77
N LEU A 324 48.85 -17.01 18.24
CA LEU A 324 47.39 -16.96 18.14
C LEU A 324 46.81 -15.92 19.12
N ARG A 325 47.42 -15.78 20.30
CA ARG A 325 47.06 -14.74 21.28
C ARG A 325 47.40 -13.34 20.77
N LEU A 326 48.57 -13.15 20.16
CA LEU A 326 48.95 -11.89 19.54
C LEU A 326 48.00 -11.51 18.41
N VAL A 327 47.64 -12.46 17.53
CA VAL A 327 46.68 -12.19 16.45
C VAL A 327 45.28 -11.89 16.98
N ALA A 328 44.79 -12.62 17.98
CA ALA A 328 43.46 -12.39 18.55
C ALA A 328 43.36 -11.08 19.35
N SER A 329 44.39 -10.74 20.14
CA SER A 329 44.43 -9.47 20.88
C SER A 329 44.58 -8.28 19.94
N SER A 330 45.42 -8.40 18.91
CA SER A 330 45.57 -7.41 17.86
C SER A 330 44.26 -7.26 17.08
N PHE A 331 43.55 -8.35 16.79
CA PHE A 331 42.26 -8.29 16.09
C PHE A 331 41.19 -7.59 16.92
N LEU A 332 41.10 -7.88 18.23
CA LEU A 332 40.15 -7.23 19.12
C LEU A 332 40.50 -5.73 19.30
N LEU A 333 41.79 -5.40 19.44
CA LEU A 333 42.27 -4.04 19.68
C LEU A 333 42.25 -3.16 18.42
N ILE A 334 42.52 -3.74 17.24
CA ILE A 334 42.55 -3.01 15.97
C ILE A 334 41.15 -2.89 15.37
N TYR A 335 40.28 -3.90 15.50
CA TYR A 335 38.99 -3.89 14.81
C TYR A 335 37.80 -3.58 15.72
N LEU A 336 37.75 -4.12 16.94
CA LEU A 336 36.58 -3.94 17.81
C LEU A 336 36.60 -2.60 18.54
N MET A 337 37.79 -2.16 18.96
CA MET A 337 37.97 -0.91 19.71
C MET A 337 37.58 0.35 18.92
N PRO A 338 37.94 0.53 17.63
CA PRO A 338 37.48 1.67 16.84
C PRO A 338 35.98 1.68 16.63
N ILE A 339 35.35 0.50 16.51
CA ILE A 339 33.89 0.38 16.36
C ILE A 339 33.20 0.79 17.67
N ILE A 340 33.70 0.32 18.83
CA ILE A 340 33.16 0.70 20.14
C ILE A 340 33.36 2.20 20.39
N LEU A 341 34.53 2.75 20.08
CA LEU A 341 34.84 4.18 20.14
C LEU A 341 33.93 4.99 19.21
N LEU A 342 33.69 4.53 17.99
CA LEU A 342 32.80 5.19 17.04
C LEU A 342 31.34 5.19 17.54
N ILE A 343 30.86 4.06 18.07
CA ILE A 343 29.51 3.96 18.66
C ILE A 343 29.37 4.91 19.86
N HIS A 344 30.41 5.03 20.69
CA HIS A 344 30.44 5.98 21.81
C HIS A 344 30.51 7.43 21.35
N LEU A 345 31.33 7.74 20.34
CA LEU A 345 31.44 9.07 19.76
C LEU A 345 30.11 9.51 19.15
N ILE A 346 29.42 8.60 18.44
CA ILE A 346 28.08 8.82 17.89
C ILE A 346 27.06 9.03 19.01
N HIS A 347 27.08 8.23 20.08
CA HIS A 347 26.19 8.44 21.23
C HIS A 347 26.42 9.78 21.92
N ILE A 348 27.69 10.20 22.09
CA ILE A 348 28.04 11.50 22.68
C ILE A 348 27.65 12.64 21.74
N LEU A 349 27.85 12.51 20.42
CA LEU A 349 27.47 13.52 19.43
C LEU A 349 25.95 13.68 19.36
N ILE A 350 25.22 12.57 19.32
CA ILE A 350 23.75 12.54 19.39
C ILE A 350 23.29 13.17 20.70
N GLY A 351 23.91 12.82 21.83
CA GLY A 351 23.66 13.45 23.12
C GLY A 351 23.87 14.97 23.08
N LYS A 352 24.97 15.46 22.47
CA LYS A 352 25.25 16.89 22.31
C LYS A 352 24.26 17.59 21.39
N ILE A 353 23.87 16.98 20.28
CA ILE A 353 22.88 17.53 19.35
C ILE A 353 21.52 17.64 20.04
N ILE A 354 21.07 16.56 20.69
CA ILE A 354 19.84 16.50 21.48
C ILE A 354 19.85 17.54 22.61
N TYR A 355 20.99 17.68 23.30
CA TYR A 355 21.14 18.63 24.41
C TYR A 355 21.20 20.09 23.92
N SER A 356 21.86 20.37 22.80
CA SER A 356 21.93 21.71 22.21
C SER A 356 20.57 22.18 21.67
N PHE A 357 19.77 21.27 21.10
CA PHE A 357 18.41 21.56 20.65
C PHE A 357 17.42 21.72 21.81
N GLY A 358 17.66 21.04 22.95
CA GLY A 358 16.79 21.09 24.12
C GLY A 358 16.89 22.36 24.96
N PHE A 359 18.02 23.06 24.95
CA PHE A 359 18.32 24.12 25.94
C PHE A 359 18.39 25.55 25.42
N ASN A 360 18.14 25.80 24.13
CA ASN A 360 18.05 27.16 23.57
C ASN A 360 16.84 27.96 24.10
N LYS A 361 16.17 27.49 25.17
CA LYS A 361 14.95 28.07 25.76
C LYS A 361 14.97 28.24 27.28
N SER A 362 16.04 27.88 28.00
CA SER A 362 16.08 27.98 29.48
C SER A 362 17.42 28.52 29.98
N GLY A 363 17.43 29.80 30.37
CA GLY A 363 18.60 30.63 30.64
C GLY A 363 19.61 30.14 31.70
N LEU A 364 20.86 30.47 31.38
CA LEU A 364 22.10 30.66 32.18
C LEU A 364 22.11 30.30 33.68
N ASN A 365 22.63 29.10 33.97
CA ASN A 365 23.68 28.86 34.98
C ASN A 365 24.35 27.47 34.84
N ILE A 366 23.78 26.59 34.02
CA ILE A 366 24.24 25.20 33.81
C ILE A 366 25.36 25.08 32.75
N ILE A 367 25.54 26.11 31.90
CA ILE A 367 26.54 26.13 30.81
C ILE A 367 27.97 25.94 31.34
N ARG A 368 28.31 26.48 32.52
CA ARG A 368 29.63 26.27 33.14
C ARG A 368 29.89 24.81 33.52
N ASN A 369 28.88 24.09 34.00
CA ASN A 369 29.02 22.69 34.38
C ASN A 369 29.16 21.79 33.14
N VAL A 370 28.42 22.08 32.07
CA VAL A 370 28.52 21.34 30.80
C VAL A 370 29.87 21.56 30.12
N ASN A 371 30.39 22.79 30.11
CA ASN A 371 31.73 23.06 29.58
C ASN A 371 32.82 22.37 30.42
N LYS A 372 32.67 22.33 31.75
CA LYS A 372 33.60 21.64 32.66
C LYS A 372 33.58 20.12 32.45
N ILE A 373 32.41 19.54 32.23
CA ILE A 373 32.24 18.10 31.95
C ILE A 373 32.73 17.76 30.54
N SER A 374 32.41 18.56 29.52
CA SER A 374 32.90 18.36 28.16
C SER A 374 34.42 18.54 28.07
N TYR A 375 35.00 19.43 28.87
CA TYR A 375 36.45 19.59 28.97
C TYR A 375 37.09 18.34 29.58
N ARG A 376 36.55 17.79 30.68
CA ARG A 376 37.05 16.54 31.28
C ARG A 376 36.92 15.35 30.33
N ALA A 377 35.77 15.19 29.67
CA ALA A 377 35.57 14.11 28.71
C ALA A 377 36.54 14.22 27.51
N ASN A 378 36.76 15.44 26.99
CA ASN A 378 37.75 15.64 25.94
C ASN A 378 39.19 15.38 26.43
N LEU A 379 39.51 15.71 27.69
CA LEU A 379 40.82 15.43 28.28
C LEU A 379 41.06 13.92 28.41
N GLU A 380 40.06 13.17 28.88
CA GLU A 380 40.10 11.70 28.98
C GLU A 380 40.22 11.05 27.61
N ILE A 381 39.43 11.51 26.62
CA ILE A 381 39.55 11.03 25.24
C ILE A 381 40.94 11.32 24.69
N LYS A 382 41.51 12.50 24.96
CA LYS A 382 42.86 12.85 24.49
C LYS A 382 43.93 11.97 25.16
N ASN A 383 43.78 11.66 26.45
CA ASN A 383 44.66 10.75 27.18
C ASN A 383 44.56 9.31 26.65
N ILE A 384 43.35 8.81 26.38
CA ILE A 384 43.12 7.49 25.77
C ILE A 384 43.71 7.44 24.36
N THR A 385 43.53 8.50 23.56
CA THR A 385 44.07 8.59 22.20
C THR A 385 45.59 8.66 22.22
N PHE A 386 46.18 9.39 23.16
CA PHE A 386 47.63 9.48 23.35
C PHE A 386 48.23 8.15 23.82
N PHE A 387 47.57 7.46 24.77
CA PHE A 387 47.95 6.11 25.19
C PHE A 387 47.89 5.12 24.02
N TYR A 388 46.85 5.21 23.19
CA TYR A 388 46.70 4.40 21.98
C TYR A 388 47.79 4.69 20.94
N LEU A 389 48.19 5.95 20.77
CA LEU A 389 49.30 6.34 19.88
C LEU A 389 50.64 5.77 20.37
N ILE A 390 50.89 5.78 21.69
CA ILE A 390 52.08 5.17 22.29
C ILE A 390 52.07 3.66 22.08
N VAL A 391 50.94 2.99 22.29
CA VAL A 391 50.83 1.53 22.06
C VAL A 391 51.07 1.18 20.59
N ILE A 392 50.52 1.96 19.64
CA ILE A 392 50.80 1.75 18.21
C ILE A 392 52.28 1.95 17.89
N LEU A 393 52.91 3.00 18.43
CA LEU A 393 54.34 3.28 18.21
C LEU A 393 55.29 2.28 18.90
N PHE A 394 54.82 1.55 19.92
CA PHE A 394 55.61 0.55 20.63
C PHE A 394 55.52 -0.84 19.98
N PHE A 395 54.44 -1.10 19.23
CA PHE A 395 54.21 -2.36 18.52
C PHE A 395 54.55 -2.31 17.03
N HIS A 396 54.93 -1.12 16.52
CA HIS A 396 55.42 -0.93 15.16
C HIS A 396 56.91 -0.63 15.16
#